data_AF-A0A2J0LFX5-F1
#
_entry.id   AF-A0A2J0LFX5-F1
#
_cell.length_a   1.000
_cell.length_b   1.000
_cell.length_c   1.000
_cell.angle_alpha   90.00
_cell.angle_beta   90.00
_cell.angle_gamma   90.00
#
_symmetry.space_group_name_H-M   'P 1'
#
loop_
_entity.id
_entity.type
_entity.pdbx_description
1 polymer ?
#
loop_
_entity_poly.entity_id
_entity_poly.type
_entity_poly.pdbx_seq_one_letter_code
_entity_poly.pdbx_strand_id
1 'polypeptide(L)'
;MTDSDKLRTMLANERTMLANERTMLANERTMLAYIRTALSAWIFGLAAIKLFAENFLIVCLGWIVAISGVIILLWGIYESRRRHRVIHQ
;
A
#
# COMPACT_ATOMS: atom_id res chain seq x y z
N MET A 1 18.25 42.16 -5.27
CA MET A 1 17.86 40.78 -5.58
C MET A 1 17.85 40.66 -7.10
N THR A 2 18.85 39.98 -7.64
CA THR A 2 19.20 39.97 -9.07
C THR A 2 18.24 39.06 -9.83
N ASP A 3 17.97 39.33 -11.11
CA ASP A 3 17.07 38.51 -11.94
C ASP A 3 17.49 37.01 -11.98
N SER A 4 18.80 36.76 -11.94
CA SER A 4 19.39 35.43 -11.78
C SER A 4 18.98 34.70 -10.49
N ASP A 5 18.76 35.43 -9.39
CA ASP A 5 18.34 34.86 -8.11
C ASP A 5 16.89 34.39 -8.16
N LYS A 6 16.01 35.12 -8.88
CA LYS A 6 14.61 34.71 -9.08
C LYS A 6 14.52 33.42 -9.89
N LEU A 7 15.27 33.31 -10.99
CA LEU A 7 15.30 32.08 -11.80
C LEU A 7 15.79 30.88 -10.99
N ARG A 8 16.82 31.07 -10.16
CA ARG A 8 17.32 30.01 -9.26
C ARG A 8 16.25 29.52 -8.29
N THR A 9 15.47 30.43 -7.69
CA THR A 9 14.37 30.06 -6.80
C THR A 9 13.20 29.38 -7.52
N MET A 10 12.86 29.80 -8.75
CA MET A 10 11.81 29.15 -9.54
C MET A 10 12.19 27.73 -9.91
N LEU A 11 13.41 27.52 -10.42
CA LEU A 11 13.92 26.19 -10.75
C LEU A 11 14.07 25.30 -9.51
N ALA A 12 14.44 25.87 -8.36
CA ALA A 12 14.48 25.15 -7.10
C ALA A 12 13.07 24.68 -6.69
N ASN A 13 12.07 25.56 -6.74
CA ASN A 13 10.69 25.21 -6.43
C ASN A 13 10.13 24.13 -7.37
N GLU A 14 10.37 24.24 -8.68
CA GLU A 14 9.87 23.27 -9.65
C GLU A 14 10.51 21.89 -9.45
N ARG A 15 11.81 21.82 -9.14
CA ARG A 15 12.48 20.58 -8.75
C ARG A 15 11.89 19.97 -7.48
N THR A 16 11.59 20.79 -6.47
CA THR A 16 10.96 20.29 -5.24
C THR A 16 9.56 19.76 -5.47
N MET A 17 8.77 20.40 -6.35
CA MET A 17 7.42 19.94 -6.70
C MET A 17 7.46 18.59 -7.42
N LEU A 18 8.32 18.46 -8.44
CA LEU A 18 8.52 17.22 -9.18
C LEU A 18 9.08 16.09 -8.29
N ALA A 19 9.95 16.43 -7.34
CA ALA A 19 10.45 15.47 -6.36
C ALA A 19 9.33 14.96 -5.44
N ASN A 20 8.46 15.86 -4.97
CA ASN A 20 7.33 15.51 -4.11
C ASN A 20 6.32 14.60 -4.84
N GLU A 21 5.99 14.92 -6.09
CA GLU A 21 5.07 14.12 -6.91
C GLU A 21 5.58 12.69 -7.14
N ARG A 22 6.89 12.53 -7.38
CA ARG A 22 7.53 11.20 -7.49
C ARG A 22 7.43 10.40 -6.19
N THR A 23 7.58 11.05 -5.02
CA THR A 23 7.43 10.36 -3.74
C THR A 23 5.99 9.93 -3.47
N MET A 24 5.02 10.75 -3.86
CA MET A 24 3.59 10.41 -3.75
C MET A 24 3.24 9.20 -4.62
N LEU A 25 3.65 9.22 -5.90
CA LEU A 25 3.46 8.10 -6.82
C LEU A 25 4.14 6.80 -6.35
N ALA A 26 5.31 6.91 -5.70
CA ALA A 26 5.97 5.75 -5.10
C ALA A 26 5.18 5.18 -3.91
N ASN A 27 4.60 6.04 -3.07
CA ASN A 27 3.77 5.62 -1.94
C ASN A 27 2.49 4.91 -2.42
N GLU A 28 1.84 5.41 -3.46
CA GLU A 28 0.67 4.76 -4.07
C GLU A 28 1.01 3.35 -4.59
N ARG A 29 2.16 3.17 -5.25
CA ARG A 29 2.60 1.82 -5.68
C ARG A 29 2.76 0.88 -4.50
N THR A 30 3.33 1.35 -3.38
CA THR A 30 3.46 0.50 -2.19
C THR A 30 2.09 0.14 -1.62
N MET A 31 1.14 1.07 -1.58
CA MET A 31 -0.23 0.80 -1.16
C MET A 31 -0.92 -0.24 -2.08
N LEU A 32 -0.78 -0.10 -3.39
CA LEU A 32 -1.33 -1.06 -4.35
C LEU A 32 -0.67 -2.45 -4.23
N ALA A 33 0.61 -2.52 -3.88
CA ALA A 33 1.30 -3.79 -3.61
C ALA A 33 0.76 -4.49 -2.35
N TYR A 34 0.48 -3.73 -1.28
CA TYR A 34 -0.19 -4.27 -0.08
C TYR A 34 -1.59 -4.79 -0.40
N ILE A 35 -2.38 -4.06 -1.19
CA ILE A 35 -3.72 -4.52 -1.62
C ILE A 35 -3.61 -5.82 -2.43
N ARG A 36 -2.67 -5.88 -3.38
CA ARG A 36 -2.45 -7.07 -4.22
C ARG A 36 -2.09 -8.30 -3.38
N THR A 37 -1.10 -8.18 -2.49
CA THR A 37 -0.64 -9.31 -1.66
C THR A 37 -1.75 -9.82 -0.76
N ALA A 38 -2.53 -8.91 -0.18
CA ALA A 38 -3.64 -9.28 0.68
C ALA A 38 -4.80 -9.96 -0.09
N LEU A 39 -5.15 -9.47 -1.28
CA LEU A 39 -6.13 -10.13 -2.16
C LEU A 39 -5.64 -11.52 -2.60
N SER A 40 -4.37 -11.66 -2.98
CA SER A 40 -3.78 -12.95 -3.35
C SER A 40 -3.84 -13.95 -2.19
N ALA A 41 -3.51 -13.53 -0.97
CA ALA A 41 -3.64 -14.36 0.23
C ALA A 41 -5.10 -14.77 0.49
N TRP A 42 -6.05 -13.84 0.26
CA TRP A 42 -7.48 -14.12 0.37
C TRP A 42 -7.97 -15.17 -0.61
N ILE A 43 -7.67 -14.98 -1.90
CA ILE A 43 -8.05 -15.89 -2.98
C ILE A 43 -7.41 -17.26 -2.73
N PHE A 44 -6.16 -17.29 -2.29
CA PHE A 44 -5.47 -18.54 -1.97
C PHE A 44 -6.13 -19.28 -0.80
N GLY A 45 -6.50 -18.58 0.28
CA GLY A 45 -7.24 -19.16 1.41
C GLY A 45 -8.59 -19.75 0.99
N LEU A 46 -9.37 -19.00 0.21
CA LEU A 46 -10.64 -19.47 -0.36
C LEU A 46 -10.46 -20.67 -1.30
N ALA A 47 -9.44 -20.65 -2.15
CA ALA A 47 -9.13 -21.76 -3.06
C ALA A 47 -8.74 -23.02 -2.27
N ALA A 48 -7.94 -22.89 -1.22
CA ALA A 48 -7.55 -24.02 -0.36
C ALA A 48 -8.77 -24.65 0.35
N ILE A 49 -9.69 -23.83 0.87
CA ILE A 49 -10.94 -24.31 1.49
C ILE A 49 -11.79 -25.08 0.47
N LYS A 50 -11.94 -24.54 -0.74
CA LYS A 50 -12.79 -25.15 -1.78
C LYS A 50 -12.18 -26.43 -2.36
N LEU A 51 -10.86 -26.50 -2.49
CA LEU A 51 -10.16 -27.66 -3.07
C LEU A 51 -10.12 -28.86 -2.10
N PHE A 52 -10.11 -28.62 -0.78
CA PHE A 52 -9.97 -29.64 0.25
C PHE A 52 -11.12 -29.63 1.27
N ALA A 53 -12.35 -29.49 0.78
CA ALA A 53 -13.55 -29.39 1.61
C ALA A 53 -13.81 -30.62 2.50
N GLU A 54 -13.29 -31.81 2.13
CA GLU A 54 -13.47 -33.04 2.90
C GLU A 54 -12.56 -33.11 4.15
N ASN A 55 -11.46 -32.36 4.19
CA ASN A 55 -10.51 -32.37 5.29
C ASN A 55 -10.78 -31.21 6.25
N PHE A 56 -11.42 -31.49 7.39
CA PHE A 56 -11.76 -30.49 8.41
C PHE A 56 -10.55 -29.65 8.88
N LEU A 57 -9.37 -30.26 9.00
CA LEU A 57 -8.12 -29.56 9.36
C LEU A 57 -7.72 -28.51 8.32
N ILE A 58 -7.83 -28.82 7.03
CA ILE A 58 -7.45 -27.91 5.94
C ILE A 58 -8.44 -26.75 5.84
N VAL A 59 -9.73 -27.01 6.07
CA VAL A 59 -10.76 -25.96 6.13
C VAL A 59 -10.48 -24.98 7.27
N CYS A 60 -10.13 -25.48 8.46
CA CYS A 60 -9.80 -24.65 9.62
C CYS A 60 -8.54 -23.79 9.38
N LEU A 61 -7.49 -24.40 8.84
CA LEU A 61 -6.26 -23.70 8.41
C LEU A 61 -6.53 -22.67 7.32
N GLY A 62 -7.39 -23.00 6.35
CA GLY A 62 -7.78 -22.10 5.27
C GLY A 62 -8.49 -20.85 5.77
N TRP A 63 -9.36 -20.98 6.77
CA TRP A 63 -9.99 -19.82 7.44
C TRP A 63 -8.99 -18.95 8.19
N ILE A 64 -8.03 -19.55 8.90
CA ILE A 64 -6.95 -18.80 9.57
C ILE A 64 -6.13 -18.00 8.54
N VAL A 65 -5.76 -18.63 7.42
CA VAL A 65 -5.02 -17.98 6.34
C VAL A 65 -5.87 -16.87 5.70
N ALA A 66 -7.14 -17.11 5.40
CA ALA A 66 -8.04 -16.10 4.83
C ALA A 66 -8.19 -14.89 5.77
N ILE A 67 -8.37 -15.11 7.07
CA ILE A 67 -8.46 -14.03 8.08
C ILE A 67 -7.13 -13.28 8.16
N SER A 68 -5.99 -13.98 8.17
CA SER A 68 -4.67 -13.34 8.16
C SER A 68 -4.47 -12.43 6.94
N GLY A 69 -5.00 -12.81 5.78
CA GLY A 69 -5.02 -11.99 4.58
C GLY A 69 -5.82 -10.69 4.76
N VAL A 70 -6.97 -10.73 5.44
CA VAL A 70 -7.73 -9.50 5.81
C VAL A 70 -6.90 -8.63 6.74
N ILE A 71 -6.27 -9.22 7.76
CA ILE A 71 -5.49 -8.48 8.75
C ILE A 71 -4.32 -7.74 8.08
N ILE A 72 -3.59 -8.40 7.18
CA ILE A 72 -2.52 -7.77 6.39
C ILE A 72 -3.07 -6.64 5.52
N LEU A 73 -4.26 -6.82 4.93
CA LEU A 73 -4.94 -5.78 4.14
C LEU A 73 -5.27 -4.55 5.00
N LEU A 74 -5.89 -4.77 6.15
CA LEU A 74 -6.28 -3.70 7.08
C LEU A 74 -5.05 -2.99 7.65
N TRP A 75 -3.99 -3.73 7.98
CA TRP A 75 -2.73 -3.15 8.45
C TRP A 75 -2.06 -2.31 7.36
N GLY A 76 -2.00 -2.82 6.13
CA GLY A 76 -1.44 -2.10 4.98
C GLY A 76 -2.22 -0.82 4.65
N ILE A 77 -3.55 -0.86 4.75
CA ILE A 77 -4.40 0.33 4.59
C ILE A 77 -4.19 1.31 5.76
N TYR A 78 -4.15 0.81 6.99
CA TYR A 78 -3.95 1.64 8.19
C TYR A 78 -2.63 2.41 8.12
N GLU A 79 -1.55 1.72 7.76
CA GLU A 79 -0.22 2.32 7.67
C GLU A 79 -0.12 3.32 6.51
N SER A 80 -0.74 3.01 5.36
CA SER A 80 -0.83 3.94 4.23
C SER A 80 -1.61 5.21 4.60
N ARG A 81 -2.75 5.06 5.30
CA ARG A 81 -3.55 6.18 5.83
C ARG A 81 -2.80 6.98 6.90
N ARG A 82 -1.99 6.32 7.75
CA ARG A 82 -1.18 6.97 8.79
C ARG A 82 -0.11 7.86 8.19
N ARG A 83 0.55 7.42 7.11
CA ARG A 83 1.54 8.23 6.38
C ARG A 83 0.96 9.47 5.71
N HIS A 84 -0.26 9.40 5.18
CA HIS A 84 -0.88 10.56 4.53
C HIS A 84 -1.38 11.65 5.50
N ARG A 85 -1.54 11.38 6.80
CA ARG A 85 -1.99 12.40 7.78
C ARG A 85 -0.88 13.27 8.36
N VAL A 86 0.39 12.96 8.11
CA VAL A 86 1.52 13.72 8.69
C VAL A 86 1.96 14.88 7.77
N ILE A 87 1.46 14.97 6.53
CA ILE A 87 1.90 15.98 5.54
C ILE A 87 1.00 17.24 5.55
N HIS A 88 -0.02 17.29 6.40
CA HIS A 88 -0.89 18.46 6.57
C HIS A 88 -0.84 19.12 7.96
N GLN A 89 0.20 18.82 8.76
CA GLN A 89 0.58 19.63 9.93
C GLN A 89 1.89 20.36 9.65
#